data_AF-A0A8K0M030-F1
#
_entry.id   AF-A0A8K0M030-F1
#
_cell.length_a   1.000
_cell.length_b   1.000
_cell.length_c   1.000
_cell.angle_alpha   90.00
_cell.angle_beta   90.00
_cell.angle_gamma   90.00
#
_symmetry.space_group_name_H-M   'P 1'
#
loop_
_entity.id
_entity.type
_entity.pdbx_description
1 polymer ?
#
loop_
_entity_poly.entity_id
_entity_poly.type
_entity_poly.pdbx_seq_one_letter_code
_entity_poly.pdbx_strand_id
1 'polypeptide(L)'
;MRHVSLLFAFAALPFHARAGFQLNSSRNVAVYWGQNSFAQSSGSASQQRLSYYCSSRYVSIIPLAFLNGMSPLSLNLANAGNKCSPFSDNPQLLQCPQVEQDIITCQQVYGKTILLSIGGATYSQGGFQTAEEAFNAAHAVWEMFGPVSPSSSGSRPFGSAVIDGFDFDIESPVSNMPVFGSELRRLMDRSTAASGKRFYLSAAPQCPFPDMFNQELLGAVEFDVVMIQFYNNYCGVDSFAQGSATQISFNLDVWDNWARNSSPKSNTKVMVGIPAAPGAASRGFVEGAQLKEVIRFSKRFPSFGGVMMWDMSQLYSKTGFLEEINTDLNT
;
A
#
# COMPACT_ATOMS: atom_id res chain seq x y z
N MET A 1 58.49 30.95 6.14
CA MET A 1 57.05 30.73 6.33
C MET A 1 56.55 29.83 5.21
N ARG A 2 56.24 28.57 5.49
CA ARG A 2 55.63 27.65 4.51
C ARG A 2 54.15 27.54 4.83
N HIS A 3 53.30 28.08 3.95
CA HIS A 3 51.85 27.93 4.05
C HIS A 3 51.47 26.51 3.63
N VAL A 4 50.88 25.76 4.56
CA VAL A 4 50.23 24.48 4.30
C VAL A 4 48.76 24.78 4.01
N SER A 5 48.35 24.63 2.75
CA SER A 5 46.95 24.71 2.36
C SER A 5 46.27 23.37 2.68
N LEU A 6 45.38 23.39 3.69
CA LEU A 6 44.49 22.27 4.01
C LEU A 6 43.33 22.25 3.00
N LEU A 7 43.39 21.30 2.07
CA LEU A 7 42.26 20.93 1.20
C LEU A 7 41.23 20.15 2.04
N PHE A 8 40.12 20.80 2.40
CA PHE A 8 38.95 20.12 2.92
C PHE A 8 38.26 19.36 1.78
N ALA A 9 38.40 18.05 1.76
CA ALA A 9 37.58 17.17 0.94
C ALA A 9 36.16 17.13 1.54
N PHE A 10 35.23 17.89 0.97
CA PHE A 10 33.79 17.67 1.22
C PHE A 10 33.41 16.32 0.61
N ALA A 11 33.28 15.29 1.43
CA ALA A 11 32.60 14.07 1.04
C ALA A 11 31.14 14.43 0.75
N ALA A 12 30.78 14.53 -0.53
CA ALA A 12 29.39 14.62 -0.94
C ALA A 12 28.68 13.32 -0.51
N LEU A 13 27.93 13.37 0.59
CA LEU A 13 26.99 12.32 0.93
C LEU A 13 26.06 12.17 -0.27
N PRO A 14 25.91 10.96 -0.85
CA PRO A 14 24.96 10.78 -1.94
C PRO A 14 23.58 11.16 -1.39
N PHE A 15 22.96 12.17 -2.01
CA PHE A 15 21.54 12.44 -1.86
C PHE A 15 20.83 11.16 -2.28
N HIS A 16 20.49 10.32 -1.30
CA HIS A 16 19.57 9.22 -1.53
C HIS A 16 18.27 9.90 -1.92
N ALA A 17 17.92 9.82 -3.20
CA ALA A 17 16.63 10.30 -3.68
C ALA A 17 15.56 9.65 -2.79
N ARG A 18 14.79 10.47 -2.07
CA ARG A 18 13.70 9.97 -1.23
C ARG A 18 12.69 9.30 -2.15
N ALA A 19 12.71 7.97 -2.14
CA ALA A 19 11.86 7.14 -2.97
C ALA A 19 10.43 7.01 -2.41
N GLY A 20 10.01 7.86 -1.47
CA GLY A 20 8.67 7.79 -0.87
C GLY A 20 7.56 8.19 -1.85
N PHE A 21 6.33 8.01 -1.42
CA PHE A 21 5.15 8.33 -2.23
C PHE A 21 5.10 9.81 -2.61
N GLN A 22 4.92 10.09 -3.90
CA GLN A 22 4.75 11.43 -4.46
C GLN A 22 3.41 11.54 -5.17
N LEU A 23 2.45 12.24 -4.56
CA LEU A 23 1.08 12.39 -5.10
C LEU A 23 1.03 13.03 -6.50
N ASN A 24 1.96 13.93 -6.80
CA ASN A 24 2.00 14.61 -8.09
C ASN A 24 2.83 13.84 -9.14
N SER A 25 3.27 12.62 -8.83
CA SER A 25 4.01 11.76 -9.73
C SER A 25 3.11 10.65 -10.26
N SER A 26 3.28 10.31 -11.54
CA SER A 26 2.69 9.12 -12.16
C SER A 26 3.65 7.92 -12.15
N ARG A 27 4.78 8.03 -11.44
CA ARG A 27 5.87 7.05 -11.42
C ARG A 27 5.97 6.29 -10.11
N ASN A 28 4.96 6.37 -9.24
CA ASN A 28 4.97 5.62 -7.99
C ASN A 28 4.80 4.13 -8.28
N VAL A 29 5.49 3.32 -7.49
CA VAL A 29 5.32 1.87 -7.49
C VAL A 29 4.93 1.44 -6.09
N ALA A 30 3.76 0.84 -5.95
CA ALA A 30 3.29 0.21 -4.72
C ALA A 30 3.44 -1.30 -4.85
N VAL A 31 3.95 -1.98 -3.83
CA VAL A 31 4.01 -3.45 -3.83
C VAL A 31 3.65 -3.97 -2.45
N TYR A 32 2.63 -4.83 -2.38
CA TYR A 32 2.20 -5.43 -1.12
C TYR A 32 3.28 -6.35 -0.54
N TRP A 33 3.43 -6.35 0.77
CA TRP A 33 4.32 -7.26 1.50
C TRP A 33 3.59 -7.82 2.72
N GLY A 34 3.78 -9.10 3.01
CA GLY A 34 3.32 -9.69 4.26
C GLY A 34 2.63 -11.04 4.10
N GLN A 35 2.11 -11.39 2.92
CA GLN A 35 1.37 -12.65 2.73
C GLN A 35 2.16 -13.78 2.09
N ASN A 36 3.40 -13.55 1.65
CA ASN A 36 4.24 -14.57 1.01
C ASN A 36 3.47 -15.32 -0.11
N SER A 37 2.84 -14.58 -1.03
CA SER A 37 2.00 -15.18 -2.10
C SER A 37 2.71 -16.22 -2.96
N PHE A 38 4.03 -16.14 -3.15
CA PHE A 38 4.81 -17.17 -3.85
C PHE A 38 4.85 -18.52 -3.09
N ALA A 39 4.40 -18.53 -1.83
CA ALA A 39 4.13 -19.70 -1.01
C ALA A 39 5.33 -20.62 -0.76
N GLN A 40 6.55 -20.07 -0.80
CA GLN A 40 7.75 -20.81 -0.41
C GLN A 40 7.95 -20.74 1.11
N SER A 41 8.20 -21.89 1.72
CA SER A 41 8.41 -22.02 3.16
C SER A 41 9.84 -21.67 3.61
N SER A 42 10.82 -21.70 2.70
CA SER A 42 12.22 -21.40 2.98
C SER A 42 12.98 -20.96 1.72
N GLY A 43 14.25 -20.58 1.88
CA GLY A 43 15.12 -20.16 0.78
C GLY A 43 14.91 -18.71 0.33
N SER A 44 15.67 -18.28 -0.67
CA SER A 44 15.65 -16.90 -1.18
C SER A 44 14.32 -16.49 -1.80
N ALA A 45 13.51 -17.47 -2.22
CA ALA A 45 12.19 -17.24 -2.81
C ALA A 45 11.06 -17.15 -1.76
N SER A 46 11.30 -17.54 -0.50
CA SER A 46 10.37 -17.21 0.58
C SER A 46 10.37 -15.70 0.85
N GLN A 47 9.24 -15.16 1.29
CA GLN A 47 9.15 -13.77 1.71
C GLN A 47 10.22 -13.45 2.75
N GLN A 48 11.09 -12.50 2.40
CA GLN A 48 12.15 -12.01 3.26
C GLN A 48 11.62 -10.95 4.25
N ARG A 49 12.47 -10.55 5.19
CA ARG A 49 12.17 -9.43 6.10
C ARG A 49 11.86 -8.16 5.30
N LEU A 50 11.02 -7.27 5.82
CA LEU A 50 10.56 -6.07 5.10
C LEU A 50 11.73 -5.19 4.62
N SER A 51 12.78 -4.99 5.44
CA SER A 51 13.91 -4.13 5.07
C SER A 51 14.75 -4.65 3.90
N TYR A 52 14.68 -5.94 3.57
CA TYR A 52 15.30 -6.49 2.36
C TYR A 52 14.76 -5.79 1.11
N TYR A 53 13.44 -5.63 1.03
CA TYR A 53 12.73 -5.03 -0.10
C TYR A 53 12.87 -3.51 -0.15
N CYS A 54 13.04 -2.86 1.00
CA CYS A 54 13.15 -1.40 1.09
C CYS A 54 14.40 -0.82 0.42
N SER A 55 15.43 -1.64 0.21
CA SER A 55 16.61 -1.24 -0.56
C SER A 55 16.32 -0.99 -2.05
N SER A 56 15.20 -1.49 -2.58
CA SER A 56 14.79 -1.23 -3.95
C SER A 56 14.62 0.26 -4.20
N ARG A 57 15.29 0.81 -5.21
CA ARG A 57 15.15 2.22 -5.59
C ARG A 57 13.84 2.56 -6.33
N TYR A 58 13.11 1.55 -6.78
CA TYR A 58 11.91 1.73 -7.62
C TYR A 58 10.60 1.71 -6.82
N VAL A 59 10.55 0.93 -5.74
CA VAL A 59 9.33 0.83 -4.91
C VAL A 59 9.22 2.06 -4.02
N SER A 60 8.05 2.68 -4.01
CA SER A 60 7.78 3.89 -3.21
C SER A 60 6.81 3.68 -2.06
N ILE A 61 5.84 2.77 -2.24
CA ILE A 61 4.82 2.46 -1.24
C ILE A 61 4.88 0.96 -0.94
N ILE A 62 4.82 0.59 0.33
CA ILE A 62 4.73 -0.81 0.76
C ILE A 62 3.55 -0.95 1.73
N PRO A 63 2.38 -1.39 1.24
CA PRO A 63 1.29 -1.82 2.10
C PRO A 63 1.66 -3.14 2.80
N LEU A 64 1.57 -3.14 4.13
CA LEU A 64 1.79 -4.31 4.99
C LEU A 64 0.49 -5.10 5.10
N ALA A 65 0.47 -6.29 4.51
CA ALA A 65 -0.66 -7.18 4.42
C ALA A 65 -0.58 -8.29 5.48
N PHE A 66 -1.44 -8.35 6.49
CA PHE A 66 -2.62 -7.51 6.76
C PHE A 66 -2.93 -7.39 8.25
N LEU A 67 -3.57 -6.28 8.62
CA LEU A 67 -4.50 -6.24 9.75
C LEU A 67 -5.79 -6.95 9.30
N ASN A 68 -5.81 -8.27 9.50
CA ASN A 68 -6.85 -9.19 9.06
C ASN A 68 -7.93 -9.40 10.14
N GLY A 69 -8.33 -8.31 10.76
CA GLY A 69 -9.33 -8.27 11.82
C GLY A 69 -9.30 -6.92 12.50
N MET A 70 -10.47 -6.32 12.67
CA MET A 70 -10.68 -5.01 13.29
C MET A 70 -11.43 -5.11 14.63
N SER A 71 -12.21 -6.16 14.84
CA SER A 71 -12.91 -6.42 16.11
C SER A 71 -13.27 -7.92 16.25
N PRO A 72 -12.50 -8.72 17.00
CA PRO A 72 -11.21 -8.38 17.62
C PRO A 72 -10.11 -8.12 16.59
N LEU A 73 -9.07 -7.38 16.98
CA LEU A 73 -7.94 -7.09 16.10
C LEU A 73 -7.10 -8.35 15.84
N SER A 74 -6.67 -8.54 14.58
CA SER A 74 -5.84 -9.68 14.18
C SER A 74 -4.78 -9.22 13.18
N LEU A 75 -3.52 -9.56 13.42
CA LEU A 75 -2.40 -9.23 12.54
C LEU A 75 -1.83 -10.51 11.95
N ASN A 76 -1.84 -10.63 10.62
CA ASN A 76 -1.27 -11.76 9.90
C ASN A 76 -0.22 -11.26 8.92
N LEU A 77 1.04 -11.64 9.11
CA LEU A 77 2.16 -11.33 8.22
C LEU A 77 2.83 -12.61 7.71
N ALA A 78 2.03 -13.68 7.51
CA ALA A 78 2.47 -15.00 7.08
C ALA A 78 3.73 -15.48 7.82
N ASN A 79 4.78 -15.87 7.09
CA ASN A 79 6.02 -16.38 7.66
C ASN A 79 6.81 -15.32 8.46
N ALA A 80 6.58 -14.01 8.24
CA ALA A 80 7.19 -12.98 9.08
C ALA A 80 6.56 -12.95 10.48
N GLY A 81 5.29 -13.35 10.60
CA GLY A 81 4.59 -13.56 11.86
C GLY A 81 5.23 -14.61 12.77
N ASN A 82 5.95 -15.59 12.21
CA ASN A 82 6.64 -16.65 12.98
C ASN A 82 7.74 -16.11 13.92
N LYS A 83 8.20 -14.88 13.70
CA LYS A 83 9.19 -14.19 14.55
C LYS A 83 8.54 -13.19 15.52
N CYS A 84 7.22 -13.12 15.52
CA CYS A 84 6.44 -12.31 16.44
C CYS A 84 5.99 -13.13 17.64
N SER A 85 5.50 -12.46 18.68
CA SER A 85 4.90 -13.10 19.85
C SER A 85 3.49 -12.55 20.07
N PRO A 86 2.51 -13.38 20.46
CA PRO A 86 1.15 -12.91 20.72
C PRO A 86 1.11 -11.97 21.93
N PHE A 87 0.21 -10.99 21.92
CA PHE A 87 -0.13 -10.25 23.14
C PHE A 87 -0.95 -11.12 24.09
N SER A 88 -0.78 -10.91 25.40
CA SER A 88 -1.46 -11.74 26.42
C SER A 88 -2.97 -11.54 26.48
N ASP A 89 -3.45 -10.34 26.17
CA ASP A 89 -4.86 -9.94 26.17
C ASP A 89 -5.55 -10.20 24.82
N ASN A 90 -4.78 -10.31 23.73
CA ASN A 90 -5.27 -10.68 22.41
C ASN A 90 -4.25 -11.55 21.65
N PRO A 91 -4.39 -12.89 21.66
CA PRO A 91 -3.46 -13.79 21.00
C PRO A 91 -3.43 -13.69 19.46
N GLN A 92 -4.43 -13.07 18.83
CA GLN A 92 -4.46 -12.84 17.38
C GLN A 92 -3.70 -11.57 16.98
N LEU A 93 -3.40 -10.69 17.94
CA LEU A 93 -2.55 -9.54 17.74
C LEU A 93 -1.11 -9.91 18.08
N LEU A 94 -0.18 -9.55 17.20
CA LEU A 94 1.21 -9.96 17.28
C LEU A 94 2.13 -8.78 17.62
N GLN A 95 3.01 -8.95 18.58
CA GLN A 95 4.16 -8.09 18.82
C GLN A 95 5.32 -8.53 17.91
N CYS A 96 5.74 -7.65 17.00
CA CYS A 96 6.67 -7.97 15.91
C CYS A 96 7.92 -7.05 15.93
N PRO A 97 8.90 -7.28 16.83
CA PRO A 97 10.09 -6.40 16.95
C PRO A 97 10.94 -6.31 15.67
N GLN A 98 11.02 -7.38 14.88
CA GLN A 98 11.74 -7.34 13.60
C GLN A 98 11.04 -6.44 12.57
N VAL A 99 9.71 -6.46 12.54
CA VAL A 99 8.91 -5.63 11.64
C VAL A 99 8.97 -4.16 12.08
N GLU A 100 8.90 -3.89 13.39
CA GLU A 100 9.17 -2.57 13.95
C GLU A 100 10.51 -1.98 13.45
N GLN A 101 11.60 -2.71 13.62
CA GLN A 101 12.93 -2.27 13.17
C GLN A 101 12.95 -2.03 11.65
N ASP A 102 12.28 -2.88 10.88
CA ASP A 102 12.24 -2.76 9.43
C ASP A 102 11.45 -1.55 8.97
N ILE A 103 10.27 -1.27 9.56
CA ILE A 103 9.47 -0.07 9.24
C ILE A 103 10.33 1.19 9.43
N ILE A 104 11.00 1.31 10.58
CA ILE A 104 11.87 2.44 10.89
C ILE A 104 13.00 2.54 9.85
N THR A 105 13.64 1.42 9.51
CA THR A 105 14.71 1.38 8.50
C THR A 105 14.20 1.82 7.12
N CYS A 106 13.06 1.29 6.68
CA CYS A 106 12.45 1.63 5.40
C CYS A 106 12.12 3.11 5.28
N GLN A 107 11.57 3.71 6.32
CA GLN A 107 11.23 5.12 6.36
C GLN A 107 12.46 6.02 6.46
N GLN A 108 13.37 5.74 7.40
CA GLN A 108 14.48 6.65 7.72
C GLN A 108 15.66 6.52 6.76
N VAL A 109 16.00 5.30 6.34
CA VAL A 109 17.16 5.05 5.47
C VAL A 109 16.75 5.12 4.00
N TYR A 110 15.62 4.50 3.65
CA TYR A 110 15.22 4.33 2.25
C TYR A 110 14.08 5.27 1.81
N GLY A 111 13.51 6.04 2.73
CA GLY A 111 12.46 7.01 2.46
C GLY A 111 11.12 6.40 2.01
N LYS A 112 10.87 5.12 2.25
CA LYS A 112 9.63 4.44 1.82
C LYS A 112 8.41 4.93 2.57
N THR A 113 7.27 4.93 1.90
CA THR A 113 5.95 5.09 2.53
C THR A 113 5.43 3.72 2.93
N ILE A 114 5.22 3.50 4.23
CA ILE A 114 4.73 2.23 4.77
C ILE A 114 3.28 2.39 5.21
N LEU A 115 2.37 1.64 4.60
CA LEU A 115 0.95 1.61 4.98
C LEU A 115 0.62 0.32 5.70
N LEU A 116 -0.30 0.31 6.66
CA LEU A 116 -0.89 -0.93 7.16
C LEU A 116 -2.17 -1.23 6.37
N SER A 117 -2.21 -2.37 5.69
CA SER A 117 -3.38 -2.77 4.91
C SER A 117 -4.37 -3.56 5.77
N ILE A 118 -5.64 -3.16 5.68
CA ILE A 118 -6.77 -3.66 6.47
C ILE A 118 -7.66 -4.48 5.55
N GLY A 119 -7.94 -5.73 5.93
CA GLY A 119 -8.76 -6.65 5.14
C GLY A 119 -7.94 -7.78 4.54
N GLY A 120 -7.93 -7.85 3.20
CA GLY A 120 -7.41 -8.94 2.38
C GLY A 120 -8.44 -10.05 2.14
N ALA A 121 -8.14 -10.93 1.19
CA ALA A 121 -9.02 -12.01 0.72
C ALA A 121 -9.51 -13.01 1.81
N THR A 122 -8.88 -13.02 2.98
CA THR A 122 -9.24 -13.91 4.09
C THR A 122 -9.98 -13.19 5.24
N TYR A 123 -10.22 -11.88 5.11
CA TYR A 123 -10.99 -11.12 6.08
C TYR A 123 -12.47 -11.53 6.10
N SER A 124 -12.98 -11.84 7.29
CA SER A 124 -14.31 -12.43 7.46
C SER A 124 -15.16 -11.83 8.59
N GLN A 125 -14.74 -10.73 9.22
CA GLN A 125 -15.44 -10.18 10.39
C GLN A 125 -16.65 -9.30 10.05
N GLY A 126 -16.79 -8.85 8.80
CA GLY A 126 -17.99 -8.14 8.34
C GLY A 126 -18.11 -6.67 8.77
N GLY A 127 -17.03 -6.03 9.20
CA GLY A 127 -17.00 -4.64 9.66
C GLY A 127 -17.42 -4.50 11.13
N PHE A 128 -18.33 -3.58 11.42
CA PHE A 128 -18.78 -3.25 12.78
C PHE A 128 -20.30 -3.27 12.88
N GLN A 129 -20.85 -3.65 14.04
CA GLN A 129 -22.31 -3.74 14.22
C GLN A 129 -22.96 -2.35 14.30
N THR A 130 -22.24 -1.39 14.90
CA THR A 130 -22.71 -0.01 15.04
C THR A 130 -21.68 1.01 14.56
N ALA A 131 -22.15 2.22 14.25
CA ALA A 131 -21.28 3.34 13.94
C ALA A 131 -20.36 3.72 15.12
N GLU A 132 -20.83 3.56 16.37
CA GLU A 132 -20.03 3.83 17.56
C GLU A 132 -18.88 2.82 17.72
N GLU A 133 -19.13 1.54 17.45
CA GLU A 133 -18.07 0.53 17.41
C GLU A 133 -17.03 0.85 16.33
N ALA A 134 -17.46 1.22 15.13
CA ALA A 134 -16.57 1.63 14.04
C ALA A 134 -15.72 2.86 14.42
N PHE A 135 -16.33 3.85 15.05
CA PHE A 135 -15.64 5.04 15.54
C PHE A 135 -14.59 4.70 16.60
N ASN A 136 -14.96 3.91 17.61
CA ASN A 136 -14.04 3.49 18.67
C ASN A 136 -12.91 2.60 18.14
N ALA A 137 -13.19 1.73 17.17
CA ALA A 137 -12.18 0.91 16.52
C ALA A 137 -11.15 1.75 15.75
N ALA A 138 -11.56 2.82 15.07
CA ALA A 138 -10.64 3.73 14.38
C ALA A 138 -9.65 4.38 15.36
N HIS A 139 -10.16 4.81 16.52
CA HIS A 139 -9.32 5.30 17.61
C HIS A 139 -8.35 4.24 18.14
N ALA A 140 -8.83 3.02 18.42
CA ALA A 140 -7.99 1.93 18.92
C ALA A 140 -6.88 1.56 17.91
N VAL A 141 -7.21 1.43 16.63
CA VAL A 141 -6.23 1.18 15.55
C VAL A 141 -5.22 2.32 15.47
N TRP A 142 -5.67 3.58 15.50
CA TRP A 142 -4.77 4.74 15.48
C TRP A 142 -3.82 4.78 16.68
N GLU A 143 -4.31 4.46 17.88
CA GLU A 143 -3.49 4.40 19.10
C GLU A 143 -2.43 3.30 19.07
N MET A 144 -2.66 2.21 18.33
CA MET A 144 -1.71 1.10 18.20
C MET A 144 -0.63 1.32 17.15
N PHE A 145 -0.94 2.00 16.04
CA PHE A 145 -0.05 2.09 14.88
C PHE A 145 0.36 3.52 14.49
N GLY A 146 -0.40 4.53 14.93
CA GLY A 146 -0.09 5.95 14.75
C GLY A 146 1.00 6.44 15.72
N PRO A 147 1.20 7.77 15.84
CA PRO A 147 2.21 8.34 16.73
C PRO A 147 2.09 7.86 18.17
N VAL A 148 3.24 7.59 18.79
CA VAL A 148 3.32 7.23 20.21
C VAL A 148 2.90 8.43 21.05
N SER A 149 1.95 8.25 21.96
CA SER A 149 1.56 9.23 22.97
C SER A 149 1.93 8.73 24.37
N PRO A 150 2.06 9.61 25.37
CA PRO A 150 2.23 9.20 26.76
C PRO A 150 1.08 8.33 27.30
N SER A 151 -0.10 8.42 26.66
CA SER A 151 -1.26 7.57 26.95
C SER A 151 -1.25 6.24 26.20
N SER A 152 -0.29 6.00 25.30
CA SER A 152 -0.09 4.72 24.61
C SER A 152 0.48 3.67 25.58
N SER A 153 -0.32 3.23 26.55
CA SER A 153 0.03 2.15 27.48
C SER A 153 -0.43 0.76 27.00
N GLY A 154 -0.97 0.67 25.78
CA GLY A 154 -1.55 -0.54 25.21
C GLY A 154 -0.64 -1.36 24.28
N SER A 155 -1.17 -2.50 23.82
CA SER A 155 -0.53 -3.43 22.89
C SER A 155 -0.22 -2.77 21.54
N ARG A 156 1.06 -2.42 21.31
CA ARG A 156 1.55 -1.86 20.04
C ARG A 156 2.32 -2.90 19.22
N PRO A 157 1.73 -3.46 18.15
CA PRO A 157 2.35 -4.53 17.36
C PRO A 157 3.74 -4.21 16.81
N PHE A 158 3.97 -2.94 16.47
CA PHE A 158 5.24 -2.46 15.93
C PHE A 158 5.96 -1.53 16.90
N GLY A 159 5.72 -1.67 18.22
CA GLY A 159 6.41 -0.93 19.27
C GLY A 159 6.39 0.58 19.02
N SER A 160 7.57 1.16 18.86
CA SER A 160 7.79 2.60 18.62
C SER A 160 7.63 3.04 17.16
N ALA A 161 7.53 2.10 16.21
CA ALA A 161 7.32 2.46 14.81
C ALA A 161 5.96 3.14 14.60
N VAL A 162 5.94 4.11 13.70
CA VAL A 162 4.76 4.88 13.32
C VAL A 162 4.56 4.70 11.82
N ILE A 163 3.49 4.03 11.42
CA ILE A 163 3.17 3.85 9.99
C ILE A 163 2.93 5.21 9.31
N ASP A 164 2.97 5.24 7.99
CA ASP A 164 2.67 6.44 7.20
C ASP A 164 1.20 6.53 6.81
N GLY A 165 0.38 5.58 7.26
CA GLY A 165 -1.07 5.58 7.10
C GLY A 165 -1.64 4.20 6.86
N PHE A 166 -2.86 4.12 6.32
CA PHE A 166 -3.59 2.87 6.18
C PHE A 166 -4.03 2.64 4.74
N ASP A 167 -4.19 1.36 4.40
CA ASP A 167 -4.73 0.89 3.15
C ASP A 167 -5.97 0.03 3.43
N PHE A 168 -7.02 0.17 2.62
CA PHE A 168 -8.29 -0.54 2.75
C PHE A 168 -8.41 -1.54 1.60
N ASP A 169 -8.08 -2.79 1.87
CA ASP A 169 -8.18 -3.90 0.91
C ASP A 169 -9.40 -4.77 1.27
N ILE A 170 -10.59 -4.22 1.06
CA ILE A 170 -11.84 -4.87 1.48
C ILE A 170 -12.38 -5.73 0.34
N GLU A 171 -12.34 -7.05 0.54
CA GLU A 171 -12.76 -8.05 -0.46
C GLU A 171 -13.96 -8.90 -0.01
N SER A 172 -14.67 -8.47 1.03
CA SER A 172 -15.88 -9.13 1.52
C SER A 172 -16.90 -8.11 2.05
N PRO A 173 -18.18 -8.49 2.22
CA PRO A 173 -19.20 -7.57 2.75
C PRO A 173 -18.80 -7.01 4.11
N VAL A 174 -18.99 -5.71 4.29
CA VAL A 174 -18.69 -4.99 5.55
C VAL A 174 -19.80 -4.01 5.91
N SER A 175 -19.97 -3.75 7.21
CA SER A 175 -20.90 -2.75 7.73
C SER A 175 -20.16 -1.64 8.49
N ASN A 176 -20.69 -0.41 8.45
CA ASN A 176 -20.16 0.77 9.15
C ASN A 176 -18.70 1.15 8.82
N MET A 177 -18.11 0.59 7.76
CA MET A 177 -16.73 0.91 7.35
C MET A 177 -16.50 2.37 6.94
N PRO A 178 -17.47 3.09 6.32
CA PRO A 178 -17.33 4.53 6.09
C PRO A 178 -17.08 5.35 7.36
N VAL A 179 -17.68 4.98 8.49
CA VAL A 179 -17.47 5.66 9.78
C VAL A 179 -16.04 5.44 10.27
N PHE A 180 -15.57 4.19 10.23
CA PHE A 180 -14.20 3.83 10.59
C PHE A 180 -13.15 4.54 9.71
N GLY A 181 -13.34 4.52 8.39
CA GLY A 181 -12.41 5.15 7.45
C GLY A 181 -12.36 6.67 7.55
N SER A 182 -13.52 7.33 7.66
CA SER A 182 -13.60 8.79 7.85
C SER A 182 -12.99 9.22 9.18
N GLU A 183 -13.17 8.43 10.24
CA GLU A 183 -12.56 8.73 11.53
C GLU A 183 -11.04 8.56 11.52
N LEU A 184 -10.51 7.51 10.87
CA LEU A 184 -9.06 7.38 10.65
C LEU A 184 -8.50 8.57 9.86
N ARG A 185 -9.17 9.00 8.78
CA ARG A 185 -8.79 10.22 8.03
C ARG A 185 -8.70 11.44 8.95
N ARG A 186 -9.73 11.67 9.76
CA ARG A 186 -9.79 12.78 10.72
C ARG A 186 -8.63 12.76 11.71
N LEU A 187 -8.32 11.60 12.28
CA LEU A 187 -7.20 11.41 13.22
C LEU A 187 -5.85 11.69 12.55
N MET A 188 -5.66 11.20 11.33
CA MET A 188 -4.46 11.44 10.50
C MET A 188 -4.29 12.92 10.13
N ASP A 189 -5.36 13.63 9.77
CA ASP A 189 -5.32 15.07 9.48
C ASP A 189 -4.95 15.87 10.72
N ARG A 190 -5.58 15.57 11.86
CA ARG A 190 -5.26 16.23 13.13
C ARG A 190 -3.79 16.04 13.50
N SER A 191 -3.27 14.83 13.32
CA SER A 191 -1.87 14.53 13.59
C SER A 191 -0.93 15.23 12.61
N THR A 192 -1.29 15.29 11.33
CA THR A 192 -0.54 16.04 10.30
C THR A 192 -0.48 17.52 10.65
N ALA A 193 -1.60 18.13 11.04
CA ALA A 193 -1.66 19.53 11.44
C ALA A 193 -0.81 19.83 12.69
N ALA A 194 -0.75 18.89 13.64
CA ALA A 194 0.00 19.06 14.89
C ALA A 194 1.51 18.83 14.75
N SER A 195 1.93 17.87 13.92
CA SER A 195 3.32 17.40 13.84
C SER A 195 4.05 17.75 12.54
N GLY A 196 3.31 18.09 11.48
CA GLY A 196 3.83 18.24 10.13
C GLY A 196 4.14 16.92 9.42
N LYS A 197 4.08 15.76 10.10
CA LYS A 197 4.20 14.45 9.44
C LYS A 197 2.93 14.19 8.63
N ARG A 198 3.09 13.98 7.32
CA ARG A 198 1.99 13.59 6.45
C ARG A 198 1.64 12.11 6.63
N PHE A 199 0.33 11.83 6.68
CA PHE A 199 -0.21 10.47 6.61
C PHE A 199 -1.09 10.29 5.37
N TYR A 200 -1.14 9.06 4.86
CA TYR A 200 -1.82 8.70 3.62
C TYR A 200 -2.92 7.67 3.88
N LEU A 201 -4.05 7.83 3.19
CA LEU A 201 -5.10 6.82 3.18
C LEU A 201 -5.26 6.26 1.77
N SER A 202 -5.26 4.94 1.64
CA SER A 202 -5.54 4.27 0.37
C SER A 202 -6.64 3.22 0.46
N ALA A 203 -7.11 2.79 -0.70
CA ALA A 203 -8.00 1.65 -0.86
C ALA A 203 -7.59 0.81 -2.08
N ALA A 204 -7.92 -0.47 -2.09
CA ALA A 204 -7.62 -1.42 -3.16
C ALA A 204 -8.87 -2.14 -3.69
N PRO A 205 -9.86 -1.40 -4.25
CA PRO A 205 -11.03 -2.03 -4.86
C PRO A 205 -10.63 -2.84 -6.10
N GLN A 206 -11.49 -3.76 -6.52
CA GLN A 206 -11.35 -4.45 -7.79
C GLN A 206 -11.77 -3.54 -8.95
N CYS A 207 -11.41 -3.90 -10.18
CA CYS A 207 -11.69 -3.07 -11.35
C CYS A 207 -13.18 -2.89 -11.73
N PRO A 208 -14.14 -3.79 -11.42
CA PRO A 208 -15.55 -3.53 -11.70
C PRO A 208 -16.02 -2.25 -11.00
N PHE A 209 -16.73 -1.39 -11.72
CA PHE A 209 -17.21 -0.12 -11.18
C PHE A 209 -18.75 -0.04 -11.21
N PRO A 210 -19.41 0.31 -10.10
CA PRO A 210 -18.83 0.51 -8.77
C PRO A 210 -18.31 -0.81 -8.18
N ASP A 211 -17.25 -0.74 -7.37
CA ASP A 211 -16.74 -1.91 -6.66
C ASP A 211 -17.73 -2.37 -5.59
N MET A 212 -18.04 -3.66 -5.57
CA MET A 212 -19.12 -4.21 -4.76
C MET A 212 -18.94 -3.94 -3.26
N PHE A 213 -17.72 -4.06 -2.74
CA PHE A 213 -17.43 -4.00 -1.30
C PHE A 213 -16.89 -2.65 -0.85
N ASN A 214 -16.35 -1.85 -1.77
CA ASN A 214 -15.71 -0.57 -1.48
C ASN A 214 -16.55 0.63 -1.90
N GLN A 215 -17.65 0.47 -2.65
CA GLN A 215 -18.46 1.60 -3.14
C GLN A 215 -18.87 2.61 -2.05
N GLU A 216 -19.26 2.14 -0.86
CA GLU A 216 -19.63 3.03 0.25
C GLU A 216 -18.42 3.79 0.80
N LEU A 217 -17.28 3.11 0.95
CA LEU A 217 -16.01 3.73 1.35
C LEU A 217 -15.57 4.79 0.33
N LEU A 218 -15.59 4.44 -0.96
CA LEU A 218 -15.19 5.33 -2.06
C LEU A 218 -16.11 6.55 -2.20
N GLY A 219 -17.35 6.46 -1.74
CA GLY A 219 -18.31 7.59 -1.72
C GLY A 219 -18.22 8.48 -0.48
N ALA A 220 -17.54 8.05 0.59
CA ALA A 220 -17.57 8.73 1.88
C ALA A 220 -16.20 9.15 2.42
N VAL A 221 -15.13 8.41 2.11
CA VAL A 221 -13.81 8.56 2.72
C VAL A 221 -12.84 9.28 1.76
N GLU A 222 -12.05 10.21 2.30
CA GLU A 222 -11.06 10.95 1.55
C GLU A 222 -9.74 10.18 1.38
N PHE A 223 -9.67 9.32 0.35
CA PHE A 223 -8.46 8.59 -0.02
C PHE A 223 -7.46 9.47 -0.79
N ASP A 224 -6.18 9.39 -0.44
CA ASP A 224 -5.08 10.04 -1.18
C ASP A 224 -4.79 9.28 -2.50
N VAL A 225 -4.91 7.96 -2.49
CA VAL A 225 -4.68 7.09 -3.65
C VAL A 225 -5.56 5.85 -3.60
N VAL A 226 -6.06 5.40 -4.74
CA VAL A 226 -6.78 4.14 -4.87
C VAL A 226 -6.01 3.22 -5.82
N MET A 227 -5.69 2.02 -5.37
CA MET A 227 -4.85 1.03 -6.06
C MET A 227 -5.73 -0.08 -6.65
N ILE A 228 -6.35 0.19 -7.80
CA ILE A 228 -7.39 -0.67 -8.38
C ILE A 228 -6.80 -2.00 -8.82
N GLN A 229 -7.38 -3.11 -8.37
CA GLN A 229 -6.98 -4.46 -8.78
C GLN A 229 -7.49 -4.76 -10.20
N PHE A 230 -6.68 -4.46 -11.22
CA PHE A 230 -6.97 -4.78 -12.63
C PHE A 230 -6.53 -6.20 -13.00
N TYR A 231 -6.98 -7.17 -12.21
CA TYR A 231 -6.79 -8.60 -12.42
C TYR A 231 -7.95 -9.38 -11.80
N ASN A 232 -8.00 -10.71 -12.01
CA ASN A 232 -9.10 -11.59 -11.58
C ASN A 232 -10.51 -11.21 -12.08
N ASN A 233 -10.64 -10.25 -13.01
CA ASN A 233 -11.90 -9.68 -13.46
C ASN A 233 -11.90 -9.39 -14.97
N TYR A 234 -13.08 -9.17 -15.55
CA TYR A 234 -13.22 -8.87 -16.99
C TYR A 234 -12.47 -7.62 -17.43
N CYS A 235 -12.32 -6.65 -16.54
CA CYS A 235 -11.69 -5.35 -16.75
C CYS A 235 -10.17 -5.36 -16.50
N GLY A 236 -9.56 -6.53 -16.31
CA GLY A 236 -8.13 -6.64 -16.05
C GLY A 236 -7.24 -6.15 -17.20
N VAL A 237 -5.95 -5.95 -16.89
CA VAL A 237 -4.95 -5.52 -17.88
C VAL A 237 -4.74 -6.52 -19.02
N ASP A 238 -5.05 -7.79 -18.80
CA ASP A 238 -5.09 -8.84 -19.82
C ASP A 238 -6.16 -8.61 -20.89
N SER A 239 -7.21 -7.86 -20.56
CA SER A 239 -8.29 -7.48 -21.49
C SER A 239 -8.00 -6.19 -22.26
N PHE A 240 -6.79 -5.60 -22.11
CA PHE A 240 -6.42 -4.38 -22.83
C PHE A 240 -6.30 -4.63 -24.34
N ALA A 241 -7.04 -3.86 -25.13
CA ALA A 241 -7.02 -3.92 -26.59
C ALA A 241 -5.86 -3.09 -27.16
N GLN A 242 -4.75 -3.76 -27.46
CA GLN A 242 -3.56 -3.16 -28.05
C GLN A 242 -3.86 -2.46 -29.39
N GLY A 243 -3.26 -1.29 -29.60
CA GLY A 243 -3.45 -0.43 -30.76
C GLY A 243 -4.75 0.37 -30.77
N SER A 244 -5.67 0.13 -29.81
CA SER A 244 -6.95 0.83 -29.76
C SER A 244 -6.88 2.13 -28.96
N ALA A 245 -7.44 3.20 -29.53
CA ALA A 245 -7.55 4.50 -28.85
C ALA A 245 -8.58 4.49 -27.70
N THR A 246 -9.53 3.55 -27.74
CA THR A 246 -10.59 3.33 -26.75
C THR A 246 -10.52 1.90 -26.20
N GLN A 247 -10.90 1.74 -24.94
CA GLN A 247 -10.87 0.45 -24.25
C GLN A 247 -12.30 0.10 -23.83
N ILE A 248 -12.75 -1.12 -24.14
CA ILE A 248 -14.09 -1.58 -23.76
C ILE A 248 -14.08 -2.22 -22.38
N SER A 249 -13.05 -3.02 -22.09
CA SER A 249 -12.94 -3.78 -20.84
C SER A 249 -12.04 -3.11 -19.81
N PHE A 250 -10.82 -2.72 -20.18
CA PHE A 250 -9.90 -2.00 -19.28
C PHE A 250 -10.43 -0.58 -19.02
N ASN A 251 -11.13 -0.42 -17.89
CA ASN A 251 -12.00 0.72 -17.58
C ASN A 251 -11.33 1.80 -16.72
N LEU A 252 -10.03 2.05 -16.89
CA LEU A 252 -9.32 3.09 -16.12
C LEU A 252 -9.90 4.50 -16.35
N ASP A 253 -10.51 4.75 -17.50
CA ASP A 253 -11.22 6.00 -17.80
C ASP A 253 -12.41 6.24 -16.87
N VAL A 254 -13.14 5.18 -16.49
CA VAL A 254 -14.23 5.24 -15.51
C VAL A 254 -13.69 5.63 -14.14
N TRP A 255 -12.60 5.00 -13.71
CA TRP A 255 -11.92 5.30 -12.45
C TRP A 255 -11.31 6.71 -12.43
N ASP A 256 -10.75 7.19 -13.54
CA ASP A 256 -10.30 8.58 -13.65
C ASP A 256 -11.46 9.58 -13.54
N ASN A 257 -12.59 9.28 -14.18
CA ASN A 257 -13.79 10.10 -14.06
C ASN A 257 -14.29 10.18 -12.62
N TRP A 258 -14.35 9.05 -11.91
CA TRP A 258 -14.68 9.03 -10.48
C TRP A 258 -13.68 9.88 -9.67
N ALA A 259 -12.37 9.66 -9.86
CA ALA A 259 -11.34 10.37 -9.11
C ALA A 259 -11.40 11.89 -9.27
N ARG A 260 -11.80 12.38 -10.45
CA ARG A 260 -11.92 13.82 -10.73
C ARG A 260 -13.25 14.44 -10.31
N ASN A 261 -14.35 13.70 -10.42
CA ASN A 261 -15.68 14.28 -10.40
C ASN A 261 -16.57 13.76 -9.25
N SER A 262 -16.16 12.71 -8.56
CA SER A 262 -17.01 12.03 -7.56
C SER A 262 -16.27 11.64 -6.28
N SER A 263 -14.95 11.53 -6.29
CA SER A 263 -14.17 11.26 -5.08
C SER A 263 -14.37 12.35 -4.04
N PRO A 264 -14.60 12.02 -2.75
CA PRO A 264 -14.70 13.00 -1.67
C PRO A 264 -13.46 13.90 -1.57
N LYS A 265 -12.28 13.35 -1.86
CA LYS A 265 -11.03 14.10 -1.89
C LYS A 265 -10.75 14.63 -3.28
N SER A 266 -10.44 15.92 -3.38
CA SER A 266 -9.88 16.46 -4.63
C SER A 266 -8.50 15.87 -4.93
N ASN A 267 -8.22 15.62 -6.21
CA ASN A 267 -6.93 15.11 -6.70
C ASN A 267 -6.53 13.71 -6.19
N THR A 268 -7.51 12.87 -5.84
CA THR A 268 -7.28 11.43 -5.59
C THR A 268 -6.54 10.80 -6.75
N LYS A 269 -5.49 10.04 -6.44
CA LYS A 269 -4.70 9.32 -7.45
C LYS A 269 -5.24 7.92 -7.67
N VAL A 270 -5.09 7.40 -8.89
CA VAL A 270 -5.49 6.05 -9.27
C VAL A 270 -4.25 5.31 -9.75
N MET A 271 -3.94 4.17 -9.13
CA MET A 271 -2.86 3.27 -9.54
C MET A 271 -3.43 2.03 -10.21
N VAL A 272 -2.73 1.55 -11.24
CA VAL A 272 -3.09 0.31 -11.95
C VAL A 272 -2.47 -0.85 -11.19
N GLY A 273 -3.30 -1.64 -10.51
CA GLY A 273 -2.91 -2.86 -9.81
C GLY A 273 -2.77 -4.03 -10.76
N ILE A 274 -1.62 -4.71 -10.71
CA ILE A 274 -1.30 -5.86 -11.56
C ILE A 274 -0.73 -7.03 -10.73
N PRO A 275 -0.82 -8.28 -11.21
CA PRO A 275 -0.11 -9.40 -10.61
C PRO A 275 1.40 -9.24 -10.84
N ALA A 276 2.22 -9.51 -9.83
CA ALA A 276 3.68 -9.36 -9.92
C ALA A 276 4.39 -10.53 -10.62
N ALA A 277 3.69 -11.64 -10.83
CA ALA A 277 4.13 -12.84 -11.55
C ALA A 277 2.90 -13.64 -12.02
N PRO A 278 3.05 -14.60 -12.95
CA PRO A 278 1.94 -15.44 -13.41
C PRO A 278 1.18 -16.16 -12.29
N GLY A 279 1.86 -16.53 -11.20
CA GLY A 279 1.26 -17.23 -10.05
C GLY A 279 0.63 -16.32 -8.99
N ALA A 280 0.67 -14.99 -9.17
CA ALA A 280 0.21 -14.05 -8.15
C ALA A 280 -1.31 -13.81 -8.16
N ALA A 281 -1.98 -14.13 -9.26
CA ALA A 281 -3.42 -14.00 -9.42
C ALA A 281 -3.93 -15.15 -10.29
N SER A 282 -5.24 -15.41 -10.28
CA SER A 282 -5.84 -16.46 -11.11
C SER A 282 -5.82 -16.11 -12.60
N ARG A 283 -5.86 -14.81 -12.93
CA ARG A 283 -5.71 -14.24 -14.28
C ARG A 283 -5.29 -12.77 -14.20
N GLY A 284 -4.82 -12.21 -15.31
CA GLY A 284 -4.48 -10.77 -15.41
C GLY A 284 -2.99 -10.46 -15.44
N PHE A 285 -2.11 -11.47 -15.38
CA PHE A 285 -0.67 -11.22 -15.55
C PHE A 285 -0.37 -10.91 -17.02
N VAL A 286 0.28 -9.77 -17.27
CA VAL A 286 0.79 -9.35 -18.59
C VAL A 286 2.19 -8.77 -18.41
N GLU A 287 2.99 -8.80 -19.47
CA GLU A 287 4.35 -8.24 -19.50
C GLU A 287 4.70 -7.77 -20.93
N GLY A 288 5.87 -7.14 -21.07
CA GLY A 288 6.43 -6.70 -22.33
C GLY A 288 5.56 -5.66 -23.04
N ALA A 289 5.35 -5.86 -24.34
CA ALA A 289 4.69 -4.85 -25.19
C ALA A 289 3.26 -4.51 -24.75
N GLN A 290 2.51 -5.48 -24.24
CA GLN A 290 1.14 -5.26 -23.77
C GLN A 290 1.13 -4.39 -22.51
N LEU A 291 1.95 -4.73 -21.51
CA LEU A 291 2.04 -3.96 -20.27
C LEU A 291 2.54 -2.53 -20.51
N LYS A 292 3.55 -2.39 -21.37
CA LYS A 292 4.05 -1.09 -21.81
C LYS A 292 2.94 -0.21 -22.39
N GLU A 293 2.05 -0.80 -23.18
CA GLU A 293 0.95 -0.07 -23.80
C GLU A 293 -0.14 0.29 -22.79
N VAL A 294 -0.47 -0.61 -21.85
CA VAL A 294 -1.36 -0.32 -20.71
C VAL A 294 -0.84 0.88 -19.93
N ILE A 295 0.45 0.89 -19.56
CA ILE A 295 1.07 1.99 -18.81
C ILE A 295 1.05 3.29 -19.63
N ARG A 296 1.42 3.23 -20.91
CA ARG A 296 1.39 4.40 -21.80
C ARG A 296 -0.02 4.99 -21.93
N PHE A 297 -1.03 4.14 -22.11
CA PHE A 297 -2.43 4.57 -22.18
C PHE A 297 -2.87 5.21 -20.86
N SER A 298 -2.49 4.61 -19.73
CA SER A 298 -2.83 5.08 -18.38
C SER A 298 -2.29 6.48 -18.09
N LYS A 299 -1.10 6.82 -18.60
CA LYS A 299 -0.49 8.15 -18.44
C LYS A 299 -1.29 9.30 -19.06
N ARG A 300 -2.27 9.03 -19.92
CA ARG A 300 -3.15 10.06 -20.47
C ARG A 300 -4.14 10.61 -19.43
N PHE A 301 -4.37 9.86 -18.35
CA PHE A 301 -5.33 10.25 -17.31
C PHE A 301 -4.63 11.07 -16.21
N PRO A 302 -5.14 12.25 -15.84
CA PRO A 302 -4.52 13.12 -14.83
C PRO A 302 -4.56 12.52 -13.41
N SER A 303 -5.47 11.58 -13.15
CA SER A 303 -5.50 10.84 -11.88
C SER A 303 -4.43 9.75 -11.80
N PHE A 304 -3.78 9.36 -12.90
CA PHE A 304 -2.83 8.25 -12.90
C PHE A 304 -1.64 8.50 -11.96
N GLY A 305 -1.52 7.65 -10.93
CA GLY A 305 -0.51 7.74 -9.87
C GLY A 305 0.64 6.75 -10.01
N GLY A 306 0.52 5.75 -10.89
CA GLY A 306 1.54 4.71 -11.10
C GLY A 306 0.97 3.29 -11.05
N VAL A 307 1.80 2.33 -10.66
CA VAL A 307 1.48 0.88 -10.70
C VAL A 307 1.52 0.28 -9.29
N MET A 308 0.51 -0.51 -8.96
CA MET A 308 0.49 -1.36 -7.76
C MET A 308 0.74 -2.81 -8.15
N MET A 309 1.43 -3.59 -7.31
CA MET A 309 1.71 -5.00 -7.55
C MET A 309 1.38 -5.88 -6.34
N TRP A 310 0.73 -7.00 -6.62
CA TRP A 310 0.52 -8.11 -5.68
C TRP A 310 1.45 -9.27 -6.05
N ASP A 311 2.42 -9.72 -5.24
CA ASP A 311 3.03 -9.11 -4.04
C ASP A 311 4.57 -9.16 -4.15
N MET A 312 5.31 -8.71 -3.13
CA MET A 312 6.79 -8.70 -3.10
C MET A 312 7.43 -10.08 -3.31
N SER A 313 6.85 -11.14 -2.75
CA SER A 313 7.43 -12.49 -2.87
C SER A 313 7.32 -12.99 -4.31
N GLN A 314 6.19 -12.72 -4.96
CA GLN A 314 5.96 -13.02 -6.37
C GLN A 314 6.88 -12.18 -7.26
N LEU A 315 6.96 -10.86 -7.01
CA LEU A 315 7.81 -9.95 -7.76
C LEU A 315 9.27 -10.40 -7.76
N TYR A 316 9.81 -10.76 -6.60
CA TYR A 316 11.22 -11.14 -6.47
C TYR A 316 11.50 -12.57 -6.96
N SER A 317 10.47 -13.40 -7.14
CA SER A 317 10.60 -14.66 -7.89
C SER A 317 10.80 -14.42 -9.39
N LYS A 318 10.35 -13.27 -9.91
CA LYS A 318 10.39 -12.91 -11.33
C LYS A 318 11.42 -11.81 -11.61
N THR A 319 12.64 -12.24 -11.94
CA THR A 319 13.76 -11.33 -12.26
C THR A 319 13.43 -10.40 -13.45
N GLY A 320 13.75 -9.11 -13.33
CA GLY A 320 13.62 -8.12 -14.40
C GLY A 320 12.27 -7.42 -14.50
N PHE A 321 11.22 -7.94 -13.85
CA PHE A 321 9.88 -7.38 -13.98
C PHE A 321 9.77 -5.99 -13.35
N LEU A 322 10.39 -5.77 -12.19
CA LEU A 322 10.39 -4.45 -11.56
C LEU A 322 11.14 -3.41 -12.41
N GLU A 323 12.25 -3.79 -13.05
CA GLU A 323 12.99 -2.94 -13.98
C GLU A 323 12.16 -2.58 -15.22
N GLU A 324 11.38 -3.53 -15.74
CA GLU A 324 10.42 -3.30 -16.83
C GLU A 324 9.38 -2.25 -16.44
N ILE A 325 8.69 -2.43 -15.30
CA ILE A 325 7.71 -1.46 -14.78
C ILE A 325 8.33 -0.08 -14.64
N ASN A 326 9.51 0.00 -14.01
CA ASN A 326 10.19 1.27 -13.86
C ASN A 326 10.52 1.89 -15.22
N THR A 327 11.03 1.11 -16.18
CA THR A 327 11.33 1.61 -17.52
C THR A 327 10.09 2.18 -18.19
N ASP A 328 8.98 1.43 -18.18
CA ASP A 328 7.74 1.84 -18.83
C ASP A 328 7.08 3.03 -18.14
N LEU A 329 7.22 3.20 -16.82
CA LEU A 329 6.79 4.40 -16.10
C LEU A 329 7.64 5.64 -16.45
N ASN A 330 8.89 5.46 -16.87
CA ASN A 330 9.80 6.55 -17.22
C ASN A 330 9.79 6.94 -18.72
N THR A 331 9.19 6.13 -19.61
CA THR A 331 9.03 6.44 -21.05
C THR A 331 7.66 6.99 -21.41
#